data_AF-A0A937G5T4-F1
#
_entry.id   AF-A0A937G5T4-F1
#
_cell.length_a   1.000
_cell.length_b   1.000
_cell.length_c   1.000
_cell.angle_alpha   90.00
_cell.angle_beta   90.00
_cell.angle_gamma   90.00
#
_symmetry.space_group_name_H-M   'P 1'
#
loop_
_entity.id
_entity.type
_entity.pdbx_description
1 polymer ?
#
loop_
_entity_poly.entity_id
_entity_poly.type
_entity_poly.pdbx_seq_one_letter_code
_entity_poly.pdbx_strand_id
1 'polypeptide(L)'
;MKKIIILITLLIHCLTFSQTATKSQENRSNMITSYVIEKLELNKENADFFRKVHLFQIVDNALKIKESNATSAEEKRVIYRKGYENLKAKLSEKMGNKKALAILRTANEARTKQ
;
A
#
# COMPACT_ATOMS: atom_id res chain seq x y z
N MET A 1 35.07 14.23 -18.67
CA MET A 1 34.31 13.01 -19.01
C MET A 1 33.86 12.19 -17.79
N LYS A 2 34.63 12.08 -16.70
CA LYS A 2 34.20 11.34 -15.48
C LYS A 2 33.03 11.99 -14.71
N LYS A 3 32.93 13.33 -14.71
CA LYS A 3 31.87 14.07 -13.99
C LYS A 3 30.48 14.00 -14.65
N ILE A 4 30.42 13.79 -15.96
CA ILE A 4 29.15 13.69 -16.71
C ILE A 4 28.52 12.30 -16.51
N ILE A 5 29.34 11.25 -16.37
CA ILE A 5 28.87 9.87 -16.14
C ILE A 5 28.21 9.73 -14.75
N ILE A 6 28.67 10.48 -13.75
CA ILE A 6 28.09 10.50 -12.40
C ILE A 6 26.71 11.17 -12.39
N LEU A 7 26.51 12.22 -13.18
CA LEU A 7 25.20 12.88 -13.28
C LEU A 7 24.14 11.98 -13.93
N ILE A 8 24.53 11.20 -14.94
CA ILE A 8 23.61 10.31 -15.67
C ILE A 8 23.20 9.11 -14.80
N THR A 9 24.10 8.59 -13.95
CA THR A 9 23.78 7.49 -13.02
C THR A 9 22.87 7.92 -11.87
N LEU A 10 22.93 9.19 -11.43
CA LEU A 10 22.00 9.73 -10.42
C LEU A 10 20.58 9.95 -10.96
N LEU A 11 20.44 10.35 -12.23
CA LEU A 11 19.13 10.59 -12.86
C LEU A 11 18.31 9.32 -13.07
N ILE A 12 18.95 8.16 -13.21
CA ILE A 12 18.27 6.87 -13.41
C ILE A 12 17.52 6.41 -12.15
N HIS A 13 17.95 6.81 -10.95
CA HIS A 13 17.29 6.43 -9.69
C HIS A 13 15.94 7.14 -9.46
N CYS A 14 15.61 8.16 -10.27
CA CYS A 14 14.32 8.86 -10.18
C CYS A 14 13.23 8.29 -11.09
N LEU A 15 13.54 7.28 -11.92
CA LEU A 15 12.51 6.50 -12.61
C LEU A 15 11.97 5.45 -11.65
N THR A 16 11.34 5.89 -10.56
CA THR A 16 10.43 5.03 -9.83
C THR A 16 9.33 4.65 -10.81
N PHE A 17 9.40 3.44 -11.35
CA PHE A 17 8.31 2.86 -12.13
C PHE A 17 7.09 2.83 -11.21
N SER A 18 6.25 3.86 -11.30
CA SER A 18 4.91 3.80 -10.74
C SER A 18 4.16 2.75 -11.55
N GLN A 19 4.29 1.48 -11.16
CA GLN A 19 3.54 0.41 -11.76
C GLN A 19 2.07 0.76 -11.63
N THR A 20 1.37 0.88 -12.75
CA THR A 20 -0.07 1.03 -12.75
C THR A 20 -0.68 -0.22 -12.11
N ALA A 21 -1.65 -0.03 -11.22
CA ALA A 21 -2.29 -1.16 -10.57
C ALA A 21 -2.95 -2.05 -11.62
N THR A 22 -2.77 -3.37 -11.49
CA THR A 22 -3.53 -4.33 -12.29
C THR A 22 -5.01 -4.32 -11.86
N LYS A 23 -5.90 -4.75 -12.75
CA LYS A 23 -7.34 -4.82 -12.42
C LYS A 23 -7.63 -5.69 -11.19
N SER A 24 -6.88 -6.77 -11.00
CA SER A 24 -7.00 -7.61 -9.80
C SER A 24 -6.63 -6.86 -8.52
N GLN A 25 -5.55 -6.06 -8.55
CA GLN A 25 -5.13 -5.25 -7.41
C GLN A 25 -6.14 -4.14 -7.09
N GLU A 26 -6.69 -3.48 -8.12
CA GLU A 26 -7.79 -2.52 -7.97
C GLU A 26 -9.01 -3.17 -7.33
N ASN A 27 -9.49 -4.28 -7.89
CA ASN A 27 -10.68 -4.97 -7.41
C ASN A 27 -10.52 -5.41 -5.96
N ARG A 28 -9.35 -5.97 -5.60
CA ARG A 28 -9.03 -6.36 -4.23
C ARG A 28 -9.01 -5.16 -3.29
N SER A 29 -8.45 -4.03 -3.73
CA SER A 29 -8.44 -2.80 -2.94
C SER A 29 -9.87 -2.27 -2.75
N ASN A 30 -10.64 -2.19 -3.82
CA ASN A 30 -12.01 -1.66 -3.82
C ASN A 30 -12.92 -2.46 -2.91
N MET A 31 -12.87 -3.79 -2.98
CA MET A 31 -13.65 -4.67 -2.11
C MET A 31 -13.37 -4.40 -0.62
N ILE A 32 -12.10 -4.35 -0.20
CA ILE A 32 -11.73 -4.10 1.19
C ILE A 32 -12.10 -2.68 1.61
N THR A 33 -11.80 -1.69 0.77
CA THR A 33 -11.99 -0.29 1.10
C THR A 33 -13.46 0.08 1.16
N SER A 34 -14.30 -0.42 0.25
CA SER A 34 -15.75 -0.24 0.30
C SER A 34 -16.35 -0.79 1.58
N TYR A 35 -15.98 -2.00 1.99
CA TYR A 35 -16.45 -2.60 3.25
C TYR A 35 -16.13 -1.72 4.47
N VAL A 36 -14.90 -1.22 4.56
CA VAL A 36 -14.46 -0.37 5.67
C VAL A 36 -15.16 0.99 5.64
N ILE A 37 -15.27 1.60 4.46
CA ILE A 37 -15.87 2.93 4.28
C ILE A 37 -17.34 2.90 4.70
N GLU A 38 -18.08 1.88 4.28
CA GLU A 38 -19.47 1.66 4.67
C GLU A 38 -19.58 1.41 6.17
N LYS A 39 -18.82 0.45 6.70
CA LYS A 39 -18.94 0.03 8.10
C LYS A 39 -18.49 1.09 9.13
N LEU A 40 -17.55 1.95 8.76
CA LEU A 40 -17.04 3.01 9.64
C LEU A 40 -17.58 4.40 9.25
N GLU A 41 -18.49 4.47 8.28
CA GLU A 41 -19.10 5.71 7.78
C GLU A 41 -18.04 6.79 7.50
N LEU A 42 -16.97 6.41 6.80
CA LEU A 42 -15.88 7.34 6.51
C LEU A 42 -16.38 8.47 5.61
N ASN A 43 -16.18 9.71 6.05
CA ASN A 43 -16.42 10.87 5.19
C ASN A 43 -15.60 10.80 3.90
N LYS A 44 -16.03 11.53 2.86
CA LYS A 44 -15.44 11.48 1.52
C LYS A 44 -13.92 11.62 1.52
N GLU A 45 -13.41 12.59 2.27
CA GLU A 45 -11.97 12.85 2.36
C GLU A 45 -11.18 11.66 2.93
N ASN A 46 -11.64 11.08 4.04
CA ASN A 46 -10.97 9.92 4.65
C ASN A 46 -11.13 8.66 3.80
N ALA A 47 -12.28 8.49 3.15
CA ALA A 47 -12.55 7.41 2.22
C ALA A 47 -11.60 7.44 1.01
N ASP A 48 -11.47 8.60 0.37
CA ASP A 48 -10.59 8.79 -0.80
C ASP A 48 -9.12 8.61 -0.43
N PHE A 49 -8.71 9.15 0.74
CA PHE A 49 -7.38 8.91 1.26
C PHE A 49 -7.12 7.42 1.49
N PHE A 50 -8.01 6.72 2.19
CA PHE A 50 -7.85 5.29 2.49
C PHE A 50 -7.76 4.44 1.22
N ARG A 51 -8.64 4.67 0.23
CA ARG A 51 -8.60 3.99 -1.07
C ARG A 51 -7.23 4.10 -1.72
N LYS A 52 -6.71 5.33 -1.76
CA LYS A 52 -5.40 5.62 -2.37
C LYS A 52 -4.27 4.89 -1.65
N VAL A 53 -4.16 5.04 -0.32
CA VAL A 53 -3.03 4.46 0.42
C VAL A 53 -3.10 2.94 0.51
N HIS A 54 -4.30 2.36 0.51
CA HIS A 54 -4.48 0.91 0.49
C HIS A 54 -4.14 0.31 -0.88
N LEU A 55 -4.55 0.94 -1.99
CA LEU A 55 -4.15 0.50 -3.33
C LEU A 55 -2.64 0.59 -3.51
N PHE A 56 -2.05 1.72 -3.08
CA PHE A 56 -0.60 1.92 -3.11
C PHE A 56 0.13 0.81 -2.35
N GLN A 57 -0.33 0.44 -1.15
CA GLN A 57 0.26 -0.65 -0.37
C GLN A 57 0.26 -1.99 -1.12
N ILE A 58 -0.82 -2.33 -1.82
CA ILE A 58 -0.92 -3.58 -2.59
C ILE A 58 0.09 -3.58 -3.74
N VAL A 59 0.19 -2.47 -4.48
CA VAL A 59 1.11 -2.34 -5.61
C VAL A 59 2.56 -2.37 -5.13
N ASP A 60 2.88 -1.59 -4.09
CA ASP A 60 4.22 -1.51 -3.50
C ASP A 60 4.70 -2.85 -2.94
N ASN A 61 3.81 -3.61 -2.28
CA ASN A 61 4.14 -4.96 -1.82
C ASN A 61 4.45 -5.90 -3.01
N ALA A 62 3.66 -5.85 -4.09
CA ALA A 62 3.88 -6.68 -5.26
C ALA A 62 5.21 -6.35 -5.97
N LEU A 63 5.52 -5.06 -6.10
CA LEU A 63 6.78 -4.58 -6.64
C LEU A 63 7.95 -5.08 -5.79
N LYS A 64 7.89 -4.91 -4.47
CA LYS A 64 8.95 -5.34 -3.56
C LYS A 64 9.18 -6.84 -3.55
N ILE A 65 8.11 -7.65 -3.67
CA ILE A 65 8.24 -9.11 -3.82
C ILE A 65 9.02 -9.46 -5.08
N LYS A 66 8.72 -8.78 -6.20
CA LYS A 66 9.43 -8.96 -7.46
C LYS A 66 10.89 -8.52 -7.37
N GLU A 67 11.15 -7.33 -6.83
CA GLU A 67 12.51 -6.76 -6.72
C GLU A 67 13.41 -7.56 -5.78
N SER A 68 12.86 -8.11 -4.69
CA SER A 68 13.60 -8.92 -3.72
C SER A 68 13.73 -10.39 -4.10
N ASN A 69 13.10 -10.84 -5.18
CA ASN A 69 12.96 -12.26 -5.54
C ASN A 69 12.43 -13.12 -4.37
N ALA A 70 11.55 -12.57 -3.53
CA ALA A 70 10.95 -13.30 -2.41
C ALA A 70 10.08 -14.44 -2.94
N THR A 71 10.50 -15.69 -2.70
CA THR A 71 9.81 -16.88 -3.19
C THR A 71 9.03 -17.57 -2.08
N SER A 72 9.59 -17.61 -0.87
CA SER A 72 9.00 -18.25 0.29
C SER A 72 7.88 -17.42 0.93
N ALA A 73 7.04 -18.08 1.71
CA ALA A 73 5.99 -17.41 2.48
C ALA A 73 6.58 -16.47 3.55
N GLU A 74 7.73 -16.82 4.14
CA GLU A 74 8.36 -16.04 5.21
C GLU A 74 8.96 -14.73 4.68
N GLU A 75 9.67 -14.78 3.56
CA GLU A 75 10.19 -13.58 2.90
C GLU A 75 9.06 -12.62 2.51
N LYS A 76 7.97 -13.16 1.95
CA LYS A 76 6.78 -12.37 1.60
C LYS A 76 6.11 -11.77 2.84
N ARG A 77 6.07 -12.51 3.95
CA ARG A 77 5.51 -12.04 5.23
C ARG A 77 6.23 -10.80 5.75
N VAL A 78 7.56 -10.75 5.64
CA VAL A 78 8.34 -9.56 6.03
C VAL A 78 7.93 -8.33 5.21
N ILE A 79 7.76 -8.48 3.90
CA ILE A 79 7.32 -7.41 3.00
C ILE A 79 5.90 -6.95 3.38
N TYR A 80 4.97 -7.89 3.54
CA TYR A 80 3.60 -7.56 3.93
C TYR A 80 3.51 -6.86 5.29
N ARG A 81 4.31 -7.28 6.27
CA ARG A 81 4.38 -6.63 7.57
C ARG A 81 4.85 -5.18 7.45
N LYS A 82 5.91 -4.93 6.67
CA LYS A 82 6.39 -3.56 6.42
C LYS A 82 5.34 -2.72 5.69
N GLY A 83 4.66 -3.29 4.70
CA GLY A 83 3.53 -2.65 4.04
C GLY A 83 2.42 -2.29 5.02
N TYR A 84 2.06 -3.18 5.95
CA TYR A 84 1.06 -2.95 6.99
C TYR A 84 1.43 -1.79 7.91
N GLU A 85 2.65 -1.77 8.43
CA GLU A 85 3.13 -0.67 9.28
C GLU A 85 3.13 0.67 8.54
N ASN A 86 3.53 0.69 7.26
CA ASN A 86 3.50 1.90 6.45
C ASN A 86 2.07 2.42 6.23
N LEU A 87 1.11 1.52 5.97
CA LEU A 87 -0.30 1.91 5.86
C LEU A 87 -0.82 2.48 7.19
N LYS A 88 -0.50 1.81 8.31
CA LYS A 88 -0.86 2.28 9.65
C LYS A 88 -0.29 3.66 9.93
N ALA A 89 0.97 3.91 9.60
CA ALA A 89 1.61 5.21 9.79
C ALA A 89 0.88 6.31 9.00
N LYS A 90 0.65 6.11 7.69
CA LYS A 90 -0.06 7.07 6.83
C LYS A 90 -1.49 7.36 7.31
N LEU A 91 -2.21 6.33 7.73
CA LEU A 91 -3.54 6.50 8.31
C LEU A 91 -3.46 7.27 9.64
N SER A 92 -2.55 6.88 10.54
CA SER A 92 -2.43 7.52 11.85
C SER A 92 -2.07 9.01 11.74
N GLU A 93 -1.20 9.35 10.80
CA GLU A 93 -0.83 10.73 10.47
C GLU A 93 -2.05 11.53 9.97
N LYS A 94 -2.85 10.97 9.06
CA LYS A 94 -4.00 11.69 8.47
C LYS A 94 -5.19 11.82 9.40
N MET A 95 -5.50 10.79 10.18
CA MET A 95 -6.79 10.70 10.88
C MET A 95 -6.71 10.23 12.34
N GLY A 96 -5.50 10.18 12.90
CA GLY A 96 -5.24 9.78 14.27
C GLY A 96 -5.18 8.27 14.48
N ASN A 97 -4.37 7.84 15.46
CA ASN A 97 -4.08 6.43 15.71
C ASN A 97 -5.35 5.60 16.03
N LYS A 98 -6.29 6.13 16.81
CA LYS A 98 -7.54 5.42 17.14
C LYS A 98 -8.33 5.04 15.89
N LYS A 99 -8.50 5.99 14.95
CA LYS A 99 -9.25 5.76 13.71
C LYS A 99 -8.48 4.88 12.73
N ALA A 100 -7.16 5.05 12.64
CA ALA A 100 -6.29 4.18 11.86
C ALA A 100 -6.40 2.71 12.30
N LEU A 101 -6.36 2.45 13.61
CA LEU A 101 -6.52 1.09 14.16
C LEU A 101 -7.89 0.51 13.87
N ALA A 102 -8.97 1.30 13.98
CA ALA A 102 -10.31 0.86 13.61
C ALA A 102 -10.39 0.44 12.14
N ILE A 103 -9.85 1.27 11.23
CA ILE A 103 -9.78 0.96 9.79
C ILE A 103 -9.03 -0.34 9.53
N LEU A 104 -7.86 -0.52 10.14
CA LEU A 104 -7.04 -1.71 9.90
C LEU A 104 -7.69 -2.99 10.44
N ARG A 105 -8.34 -2.90 11.61
CA ARG A 105 -9.11 -4.01 12.18
C ARG A 105 -10.27 -4.40 11.25
N THR A 106 -11.05 -3.42 10.79
CA THR A 106 -12.16 -3.66 9.86
C THR A 106 -11.69 -4.16 8.50
N ALA A 107 -10.53 -3.69 8.00
CA ALA A 107 -9.93 -4.20 6.78
C ALA A 107 -9.51 -5.68 6.90
N ASN A 108 -9.05 -6.11 8.08
CA ASN A 108 -8.75 -7.52 8.35
C ASN A 108 -10.03 -8.37 8.38
N GLU A 109 -11.11 -7.88 8.98
CA GLU A 109 -12.42 -8.56 8.96
C GLU A 109 -12.92 -8.77 7.52
N ALA A 110 -12.73 -7.79 6.63
CA ALA A 110 -13.11 -7.90 5.22
C ALA A 110 -12.35 -9.02 4.48
N ARG A 111 -11.11 -9.32 4.90
CA ARG A 111 -10.27 -10.38 4.31
C ARG A 111 -10.68 -11.77 4.78
N THR A 112 -11.20 -11.90 6.00
CA THR A 112 -11.58 -13.20 6.60
C THR A 112 -13.00 -13.63 6.24
N LYS A 113 -13.80 -12.75 5.62
CA LYS A 113 -15.16 -13.05 5.16
C LYS A 113 -15.24 -13.56 3.70
N GLN A 114 -14.09 -13.73 3.06
CA GLN A 114 -13.94 -14.37 1.74
C GLN A 114 -13.51 -15.82 1.93
#